data_AF-A0A812TA52-F1
#
_entry.id   AF-A0A812TA52-F1
#
_cell.length_a   1.000
_cell.length_b   1.000
_cell.length_c   1.000
_cell.angle_alpha   90.00
_cell.angle_beta   90.00
_cell.angle_gamma   90.00
#
_symmetry.space_group_name_H-M   'P 1'
#
loop_
_entity.id
_entity.type
_entity.pdbx_description
1 polymer ?
#
loop_
_entity_poly.entity_id
_entity_poly.type
_entity_poly.pdbx_seq_one_letter_code
_entity_poly.pdbx_strand_id
1 'polypeptide(L)'
;MLSAEDIAIMKQMQKHAKQLKSLRGVFKEIDNDQSNLVSLEELKEALKEKKLASFLESMDISTQDIWTLFMVMDSDGSGDVTLEEFVTGCMQLQGPAQSIQLARMRHEHLKTRSDLLHVGAEVKAIRAQLYDLLRGCPELRL
;
A
#
# COMPACT_ATOMS: atom_id res chain seq x y z
N MET A 1 16.44 -7.46 -38.61
CA MET A 1 17.11 -6.62 -37.59
C MET A 1 16.03 -6.27 -36.58
N LEU A 2 16.21 -6.60 -35.29
CA LEU A 2 15.23 -6.26 -34.25
C LEU A 2 15.09 -4.73 -34.18
N SER A 3 13.89 -4.20 -34.01
CA SER A 3 13.67 -2.76 -33.93
C SER A 3 14.20 -2.20 -32.60
N ALA A 4 14.44 -0.89 -32.52
CA ALA A 4 14.86 -0.25 -31.27
C ALA A 4 13.83 -0.44 -30.14
N GLU A 5 12.54 -0.52 -30.49
CA GLU A 5 11.44 -0.83 -29.58
C GLU A 5 11.55 -2.25 -29.03
N ASP A 6 11.78 -3.25 -29.90
CA ASP A 6 11.97 -4.64 -29.49
C ASP A 6 13.15 -4.80 -28.52
N ILE A 7 14.26 -4.09 -28.78
CA ILE A 7 15.45 -4.09 -27.92
C ILE A 7 15.14 -3.47 -26.55
N ALA A 8 14.37 -2.37 -26.51
CA ALA A 8 13.97 -1.72 -25.26
C ALA A 8 13.05 -2.63 -24.42
N ILE A 9 12.07 -3.29 -25.05
CA ILE A 9 11.16 -4.24 -24.41
C ILE A 9 11.96 -5.42 -23.82
N MET A 10 12.87 -6.02 -24.61
CA MET A 10 13.70 -7.13 -24.13
C MET A 10 14.58 -6.75 -22.93
N LYS A 11 15.20 -5.56 -22.97
CA LYS A 11 15.99 -5.05 -21.83
C LYS A 11 15.14 -4.87 -20.57
N GLN A 12 13.92 -4.34 -20.72
CA GLN A 12 13.01 -4.17 -19.60
C GLN A 12 12.57 -5.52 -19.02
N MET A 13 12.23 -6.49 -19.87
CA MET A 13 11.87 -7.85 -19.42
C MET A 13 13.03 -8.56 -18.71
N GLN A 14 14.26 -8.41 -19.22
CA GLN A 14 15.45 -8.98 -18.56
C GLN A 14 15.72 -8.34 -17.19
N LYS A 15 15.56 -7.01 -17.08
CA LYS A 15 15.67 -6.30 -15.80
C LYS A 15 14.64 -6.84 -14.80
N HIS A 16 13.39 -6.97 -15.23
CA HIS A 16 12.29 -7.48 -14.41
C HIS A 16 12.54 -8.93 -13.94
N ALA A 17 12.98 -9.81 -14.85
CA ALA A 17 13.31 -11.20 -14.50
C ALA A 17 14.48 -11.30 -13.51
N LYS A 18 15.50 -10.45 -13.65
CA LYS A 18 16.62 -10.38 -12.71
C LYS A 18 16.16 -9.92 -11.33
N GLN A 19 15.30 -8.91 -11.26
CA GLN A 19 14.71 -8.41 -10.02
C GLN A 19 13.90 -9.49 -9.30
N LEU A 20 13.02 -10.20 -10.02
CA LEU A 20 12.27 -11.34 -9.47
C LEU A 20 13.18 -12.41 -8.88
N LYS A 21 14.26 -12.75 -9.58
CA LYS A 21 15.22 -13.74 -9.10
C LYS A 21 15.95 -13.26 -7.83
N SER A 22 16.33 -11.98 -7.78
CA SER A 22 16.95 -11.38 -6.60
C SER A 22 16.00 -11.34 -5.39
N LEU A 23 14.74 -10.92 -5.60
CA LEU A 23 13.72 -10.90 -4.55
C LEU A 23 13.48 -12.28 -3.95
N ARG A 24 13.38 -13.33 -4.79
CA ARG A 24 13.27 -14.72 -4.32
C ARG A 24 14.48 -15.18 -3.52
N GLY A 25 15.68 -14.75 -3.92
CA GLY A 25 16.90 -15.07 -3.17
C GLY A 25 16.90 -14.41 -1.80
N VAL A 26 16.50 -13.14 -1.74
CA VAL A 26 16.39 -12.37 -0.50
C VAL A 26 15.32 -12.95 0.42
N PHE A 27 14.14 -13.32 -0.09
CA PHE A 27 13.11 -13.96 0.71
C PHE A 27 13.63 -15.19 1.46
N LYS A 28 14.38 -16.05 0.76
CA LYS A 28 15.02 -17.24 1.36
C LYS A 28 16.10 -16.92 2.40
N GLU A 29 16.69 -15.73 2.35
CA GLU A 29 17.66 -15.29 3.35
C GLU A 29 16.95 -14.73 4.60
N ILE A 30 15.70 -14.28 4.47
CA ILE A 30 14.89 -13.75 5.58
C ILE A 30 14.17 -14.89 6.32
N ASP A 31 13.62 -15.85 5.57
CA ASP A 31 12.91 -17.05 6.06
C ASP A 31 13.90 -17.98 6.78
N ASN A 32 14.15 -17.69 8.06
CA ASN A 32 15.15 -18.36 8.88
C ASN A 32 14.65 -19.71 9.37
N ASP A 33 13.34 -19.83 9.59
CA ASP A 33 12.70 -21.06 10.07
C ASP A 33 12.28 -22.01 8.92
N GLN A 34 12.45 -21.58 7.66
CA GLN A 34 12.09 -22.32 6.45
C GLN A 34 10.58 -22.62 6.36
N SER A 35 9.76 -21.77 6.95
CA SER A 35 8.30 -21.85 6.89
C SER A 35 7.77 -21.52 5.50
N ASN A 36 8.58 -20.91 4.63
CA ASN A 36 8.14 -20.24 3.39
C ASN A 36 7.21 -19.04 3.65
N LEU A 37 7.22 -18.53 4.87
CA LEU A 37 6.55 -17.31 5.30
C LEU A 37 7.63 -16.37 5.86
N VAL A 38 7.32 -15.09 5.92
CA VAL A 38 8.15 -14.10 6.59
C VAL A 38 7.31 -13.40 7.63
N SER A 39 7.64 -13.63 8.89
CA SER A 39 7.05 -12.92 10.02
C SER A 39 7.62 -11.49 10.14
N LEU A 40 6.92 -10.64 10.91
CA LEU A 40 7.40 -9.28 11.19
C LEU A 40 8.76 -9.29 11.89
N GLU A 41 8.95 -10.22 12.83
CA GLU A 41 10.19 -10.42 13.57
C GLU A 41 11.35 -10.75 12.63
N GLU A 42 11.18 -11.70 11.71
CA GLU A 42 12.20 -12.09 10.74
C GLU A 42 12.54 -10.94 9.80
N LEU A 43 11.53 -10.22 9.29
CA LEU A 43 11.75 -9.05 8.45
C LEU A 43 12.54 -7.97 9.21
N LYS A 44 12.17 -7.71 10.46
CA LYS A 44 12.84 -6.72 11.32
C LYS A 44 14.28 -7.11 11.61
N GLU A 45 14.55 -8.40 11.83
CA GLU A 45 15.92 -8.89 12.03
C GLU A 45 16.75 -8.78 10.75
N ALA A 46 16.20 -9.21 9.62
CA ALA A 46 16.88 -9.12 8.35
C ALA A 46 17.17 -7.66 7.94
N LEU A 47 16.31 -6.71 8.30
CA LEU A 47 16.53 -5.27 8.04
C LEU A 47 17.61 -4.64 8.91
N LYS A 48 17.95 -5.24 10.06
CA LYS A 48 19.15 -4.85 10.81
C LYS A 48 20.42 -5.22 10.04
N GLU A 49 20.34 -6.22 9.17
CA GLU A 49 21.44 -6.53 8.26
C GLU A 49 21.51 -5.50 7.13
N LYS A 50 22.69 -4.88 6.99
CA LYS A 50 22.94 -3.85 5.98
C LYS A 50 22.64 -4.31 4.55
N LYS A 51 22.70 -5.62 4.29
CA LYS A 51 22.49 -6.22 2.96
C LYS A 51 21.05 -6.08 2.48
N LEU A 52 20.05 -6.41 3.30
CA LEU A 52 18.64 -6.29 2.94
C LEU A 52 18.24 -4.83 2.79
N ALA A 53 18.59 -4.00 3.76
CA ALA A 53 18.30 -2.57 3.71
C ALA A 53 18.86 -1.91 2.45
N SER A 54 20.13 -2.16 2.12
CA SER A 54 20.75 -1.64 0.89
C SER A 54 20.08 -2.16 -0.39
N PHE A 55 19.60 -3.41 -0.38
CA PHE A 55 18.90 -3.99 -1.52
C PHE A 55 17.53 -3.34 -1.75
N LEU A 56 16.72 -3.17 -0.69
CA LEU A 56 15.43 -2.48 -0.77
C LEU A 56 15.60 -1.01 -1.18
N GLU A 57 16.60 -0.31 -0.62
CA GLU A 57 16.96 1.05 -1.03
C GLU A 57 17.38 1.12 -2.50
N SER A 58 18.12 0.13 -3.01
CA SER A 58 18.47 0.06 -4.45
C SER A 58 17.26 -0.14 -5.37
N MET A 59 16.11 -0.52 -4.81
CA MET A 59 14.82 -0.62 -5.49
C MET A 59 13.92 0.60 -5.23
N ASP A 60 14.45 1.67 -4.63
CA ASP A 60 13.74 2.88 -4.21
C ASP A 60 12.66 2.63 -3.14
N ILE A 61 12.80 1.56 -2.35
CA ILE A 61 11.87 1.22 -1.27
C ILE A 61 12.43 1.75 0.05
N SER A 62 11.67 2.61 0.73
CA SER A 62 12.04 3.13 2.05
C SER A 62 11.87 2.07 3.13
N THR A 63 12.91 1.87 3.93
CA THR A 63 12.94 0.93 5.07
C THR A 63 12.79 1.64 6.43
N GLN A 64 12.53 2.95 6.43
CA GLN A 64 12.46 3.78 7.65
C GLN A 64 11.31 3.38 8.59
N ASP A 65 10.22 2.86 8.03
CA ASP A 65 9.07 2.38 8.76
C ASP A 65 8.78 0.92 8.36
N ILE A 66 9.42 0.00 9.09
CA ILE A 66 9.31 -1.44 8.88
C ILE A 66 7.87 -1.93 9.06
N TRP A 67 7.13 -1.32 10.00
CA TRP A 67 5.74 -1.70 10.25
C TRP A 67 4.87 -1.36 9.04
N THR A 68 5.01 -0.14 8.52
CA THR A 68 4.29 0.26 7.31
C THR A 68 4.72 -0.58 6.10
N LEU A 69 6.00 -0.91 5.97
CA LEU A 69 6.50 -1.80 4.92
C LEU A 69 5.84 -3.18 4.97
N PHE A 70 5.79 -3.79 6.17
CA PHE A 70 5.18 -5.09 6.40
C PHE A 70 3.68 -5.07 6.07
N MET A 71 2.95 -4.08 6.57
CA MET A 71 1.51 -3.92 6.30
C MET A 71 1.17 -3.73 4.83
N VAL A 72 2.10 -3.22 4.02
CA VAL A 72 1.91 -3.10 2.56
C VAL A 72 2.18 -4.43 1.85
N MET A 73 3.04 -5.28 2.42
CA MET A 73 3.34 -6.61 1.90
C MET A 73 2.25 -7.62 2.28
N ASP A 74 1.86 -7.66 3.55
CA ASP A 74 0.78 -8.52 4.09
C ASP A 74 -0.58 -8.00 3.61
N SER A 75 -0.97 -8.46 2.42
CA SER A 75 -2.11 -7.93 1.70
C SER A 75 -3.45 -8.51 2.18
N ASP A 76 -3.41 -9.71 2.74
CA ASP A 76 -4.56 -10.41 3.31
C ASP A 76 -4.71 -10.19 4.83
N GLY A 77 -3.70 -9.61 5.49
CA GLY A 77 -3.73 -9.31 6.92
C GLY A 77 -3.56 -10.54 7.79
N SER A 78 -2.92 -11.59 7.26
CA SER A 78 -2.68 -12.84 7.97
C SER A 78 -1.67 -12.69 9.11
N GLY A 79 -0.85 -11.64 9.07
CA GLY A 79 0.26 -11.42 10.01
C GLY A 79 1.58 -12.05 9.58
N ASP A 80 1.60 -12.72 8.42
CA ASP A 80 2.76 -13.35 7.80
C ASP A 80 2.81 -12.99 6.31
N VAL A 81 4.01 -12.87 5.74
CA VAL A 81 4.17 -12.51 4.33
C VAL A 81 4.58 -13.72 3.50
N THR A 82 3.76 -14.11 2.54
CA THR A 82 4.12 -15.16 1.56
C THR A 82 5.15 -14.67 0.55
N LEU A 83 5.81 -15.58 -0.17
CA LEU A 83 6.74 -15.21 -1.24
C LEU A 83 6.06 -14.36 -2.33
N GLU A 84 4.85 -14.72 -2.72
CA GLU A 84 4.04 -14.01 -3.70
C GLU A 84 3.76 -12.58 -3.25
N GLU A 85 3.39 -12.40 -1.97
CA GLU A 85 3.13 -11.10 -1.36
C GLU A 85 4.39 -10.26 -1.21
N PHE A 86 5.50 -10.85 -0.77
CA PHE A 86 6.78 -10.16 -0.67
C PHE A 86 7.22 -9.62 -2.04
N VAL A 87 7.16 -10.46 -3.07
CA VAL A 87 7.52 -10.07 -4.45
C VAL A 87 6.57 -8.99 -4.97
N THR A 88 5.26 -9.19 -4.81
CA THR A 88 4.24 -8.25 -5.28
C THR A 88 4.35 -6.91 -4.56
N GLY A 89 4.48 -6.93 -3.24
CA GLY A 89 4.66 -5.75 -2.40
C GLY A 89 5.93 -4.97 -2.78
N CYS A 90 7.07 -5.65 -2.93
CA CYS A 90 8.30 -5.00 -3.40
C CYS A 90 8.13 -4.37 -4.79
N MET A 91 7.45 -5.06 -5.72
CA MET A 91 7.21 -4.54 -7.07
C MET A 91 6.21 -3.38 -7.09
N GLN A 92 5.20 -3.40 -6.22
CA GLN A 92 4.25 -2.30 -6.05
C GLN A 92 4.91 -1.07 -5.42
N LEU A 93 5.86 -1.29 -4.50
CA LEU A 93 6.63 -0.23 -3.87
C LEU A 93 7.71 0.33 -4.80
N GLN A 94 8.15 -0.46 -5.78
CA GLN A 94 9.17 -0.07 -6.74
C GLN A 94 8.59 0.71 -7.94
N GLY A 95 8.87 2.02 -8.00
CA GLY A 95 8.85 2.80 -9.25
C GLY A 95 7.54 3.53 -9.59
N PRO A 96 7.34 3.93 -10.87
CA PRO A 96 6.32 4.91 -11.28
C PRO A 96 4.87 4.41 -11.20
N ALA A 97 4.63 3.12 -10.96
CA ALA A 97 3.29 2.61 -10.68
C ALA A 97 2.74 3.20 -9.36
N GLN A 98 3.60 3.45 -8.37
CA GLN A 98 3.21 4.16 -7.14
C GLN A 98 2.70 5.56 -7.44
N SER A 99 3.29 6.32 -8.37
CA SER A 99 2.90 7.72 -8.56
C SER A 99 1.48 7.85 -9.12
N ILE A 100 1.10 6.97 -10.06
CA ILE A 100 -0.26 6.90 -10.60
C ILE A 100 -1.24 6.38 -9.55
N GLN A 101 -0.86 5.33 -8.81
CA GLN A 101 -1.73 4.73 -7.81
C GLN A 101 -1.94 5.66 -6.60
N LEU A 102 -0.90 6.37 -6.16
CA LEU A 102 -0.97 7.44 -5.16
C LEU A 102 -1.77 8.64 -5.67
N ALA A 103 -1.63 9.00 -6.95
CA ALA A 103 -2.45 10.05 -7.56
C ALA A 103 -3.94 9.66 -7.58
N ARG A 104 -4.26 8.40 -7.91
CA ARG A 104 -5.62 7.86 -7.84
C ARG A 104 -6.15 7.85 -6.41
N MET A 105 -5.38 7.34 -5.45
CA MET A 105 -5.74 7.33 -4.04
C MET A 105 -5.99 8.75 -3.50
N ARG A 106 -5.15 9.72 -3.88
CA ARG A 106 -5.35 11.14 -3.55
C ARG A 106 -6.65 11.67 -4.14
N HIS A 107 -6.96 11.33 -5.39
CA HIS A 107 -8.20 11.75 -6.05
C HIS A 107 -9.44 11.16 -5.35
N GLU A 108 -9.43 9.86 -5.06
CA GLU A 108 -10.51 9.18 -4.34
C GLU A 108 -10.69 9.77 -2.94
N HIS A 109 -9.60 9.99 -2.20
CA HIS A 109 -9.65 10.61 -0.87
C HIS A 109 -10.25 12.02 -0.89
N LEU A 110 -9.88 12.86 -1.88
CA LEU A 110 -10.48 14.19 -2.04
C LEU A 110 -11.97 14.11 -2.35
N LYS A 111 -12.39 13.15 -3.19
CA LYS A 111 -13.79 12.91 -3.51
C LYS A 111 -14.57 12.48 -2.26
N THR A 112 -14.09 11.46 -1.54
CA THR A 112 -14.70 11.00 -0.29
C THR A 112 -14.80 12.12 0.75
N ARG A 113 -13.78 12.97 0.87
CA ARG A 113 -13.81 14.14 1.76
C ARG A 113 -14.88 15.15 1.34
N SER A 114 -15.04 15.40 0.05
CA SER A 114 -16.10 16.26 -0.48
C SER A 114 -17.49 15.69 -0.16
N ASP A 115 -17.70 14.41 -0.41
CA ASP A 115 -18.96 13.72 -0.15
C ASP A 115 -19.30 13.76 1.36
N LEU A 116 -18.30 13.57 2.23
CA LEU A 116 -18.47 13.66 3.68
C LEU A 116 -18.88 15.07 4.14
N LEU A 117 -18.31 16.12 3.55
CA LEU A 117 -18.70 17.50 3.83
C LEU A 117 -20.14 17.77 3.41
N HIS A 118 -20.55 17.22 2.26
CA HIS A 118 -21.93 17.35 1.77
C HIS A 118 -22.92 16.68 2.73
N VAL A 119 -22.66 15.41 3.09
CA VAL A 119 -23.47 14.69 4.09
C VAL A 119 -23.54 15.45 5.41
N GLY A 120 -22.41 15.98 5.89
CA GLY A 120 -22.38 16.78 7.11
C GLY A 120 -23.22 18.07 7.05
N ALA A 121 -23.35 18.69 5.87
CA ALA A 121 -24.21 19.84 5.66
C ALA A 121 -25.69 19.46 5.68
N GLU A 122 -26.07 18.37 5.00
CA GLU A 122 -27.44 17.86 5.00
C GLU A 122 -27.90 17.47 6.41
N VAL A 123 -27.06 16.78 7.18
CA VAL A 123 -27.36 16.41 8.58
C VAL A 123 -27.62 17.66 9.43
N LYS A 124 -26.83 18.74 9.25
CA LYS A 124 -27.06 20.01 9.95
C LYS A 124 -28.39 20.66 9.54
N ALA A 125 -28.73 20.62 8.25
CA ALA A 125 -29.98 21.17 7.73
C ALA A 125 -31.19 20.41 8.29
N ILE A 126 -31.15 19.07 8.27
CA ILE A 126 -32.20 18.22 8.85
C ILE A 126 -32.36 18.52 10.35
N ARG A 127 -31.25 18.65 11.09
CA ARG A 127 -31.28 19.00 12.50
C ARG A 127 -31.95 20.36 12.75
N ALA A 128 -31.67 21.37 11.92
CA ALA A 128 -32.30 22.68 12.03
C ALA A 128 -33.81 22.61 11.76
N GLN A 129 -34.21 21.93 10.69
CA GLN A 129 -35.63 21.72 10.35
C GLN A 129 -36.39 20.99 11.47
N LEU A 130 -35.78 19.99 12.11
CA LEU A 130 -36.34 19.30 13.28
C LEU A 130 -36.56 20.26 14.45
N TYR A 131 -35.58 21.11 14.77
CA TYR A 131 -35.74 22.11 15.83
C TYR A 131 -36.87 23.11 15.54
N ASP A 132 -36.99 23.56 14.28
CA ASP A 132 -38.04 24.48 13.86
C ASP A 132 -39.43 23.82 13.96
N LEU A 133 -39.55 22.56 13.52
CA LEU A 133 -40.79 21.78 13.63
C LEU A 133 -41.21 21.59 15.09
N LEU A 134 -40.26 21.21 15.96
CA LEU A 134 -40.51 21.03 17.39
C LEU A 134 -40.90 22.34 18.10
N ARG A 135 -40.37 23.49 17.68
CA ARG A 135 -40.80 24.80 18.21
C ARG A 135 -42.18 25.21 17.73
N GLY A 136 -42.55 24.85 16.50
CA GLY A 136 -43.83 25.20 15.86
C GLY A 136 -45.02 24.37 16.34
N CYS A 137 -44.80 23.21 16.96
CA CYS A 137 -45.85 22.34 17.48
C CYS A 137 -46.02 22.49 19.01
N PRO A 138 -46.96 23.31 19.50
CA PRO A 138 -47.20 23.46 20.95
C PRO A 138 -47.68 22.17 21.63
N GLU A 139 -48.23 21.22 20.88
CA GLU A 139 -48.74 19.91 21.35
C GLU A 139 -47.63 18.90 21.73
N LEU A 140 -46.37 19.16 21.36
CA LEU A 140 -45.21 18.33 21.69
C LEU A 140 -44.40 18.88 22.88
N ARG A 141 -44.91 19.91 23.58
CA ARG A 141 -44.34 20.40 24.84
C ARG A 141 -44.79 19.47 25.99
N LEU A 142 -43.95 18.49 26.31
CA LEU A 142 -43.95 17.86 27.64
C LEU A 142 -43.28 18.80 28.66
#